data_AF-A0A485KE76-F1
#
_entry.id   AF-A0A485KE76-F1
#
_cell.length_a   1.000
_cell.length_b   1.000
_cell.length_c   1.000
_cell.angle_alpha   90.00
_cell.angle_beta   90.00
_cell.angle_gamma   90.00
#
_symmetry.space_group_name_H-M   'P 1'
#
loop_
_entity.id
_entity.type
_entity.pdbx_description
1 polymer ?
#
loop_
_entity_poly.entity_id
_entity_poly.type
_entity_poly.pdbx_seq_one_letter_code
_entity_poly.pdbx_strand_id
1 'polypeptide(L)'
;MQIAVLLAGGLGSLLFVFSGFMIDGNTLSKGWQWMYWISPMHYMLEIMIMAQFDSQTKFVVDTLTKSPVAINQFVVKFFNGAFSFSNAGRDLGLLWVVVLVVQLLVLRCMAKVNHMTR
;
A
#
# COMPACT_ATOMS: atom_id res chain seq x y z
N MET A 1 10.73 -21.14 14.46
CA MET A 1 10.64 -19.67 14.60
C MET A 1 11.46 -18.93 13.53
N GLN A 2 12.72 -19.29 13.27
CA GLN A 2 13.58 -18.60 12.28
C GLN A 2 13.00 -18.54 10.85
N ILE A 3 12.45 -19.64 10.34
CA ILE A 3 11.84 -19.67 8.99
C ILE A 3 10.67 -18.68 8.88
N ALA A 4 9.83 -18.57 9.92
CA ALA A 4 8.70 -17.65 9.94
C ALA A 4 9.16 -16.19 9.87
N VAL A 5 10.24 -15.84 10.59
CA VAL A 5 10.82 -14.49 10.55
C VAL A 5 11.38 -14.16 9.17
N LEU A 6 12.12 -15.09 8.55
CA LEU A 6 12.68 -14.91 7.21
C LEU A 6 11.58 -14.74 6.15
N LEU A 7 10.54 -15.57 6.21
CA LEU A 7 9.39 -15.48 5.30
C LEU A 7 8.62 -14.18 5.49
N ALA A 8 8.36 -13.77 6.74
CA ALA A 8 7.66 -12.52 7.03
C ALA A 8 8.44 -11.31 6.53
N GLY A 9 9.77 -11.27 6.74
CA GLY A 9 10.63 -10.21 6.23
C GLY A 9 10.65 -10.16 4.71
N GLY A 10 10.93 -11.30 4.05
CA GLY A 10 10.99 -11.38 2.59
C GLY A 10 9.67 -11.03 1.93
N LEU A 11 8.55 -11.57 2.43
CA LEU A 11 7.22 -11.24 1.94
C LEU A 11 6.90 -9.76 2.18
N GLY A 12 7.20 -9.22 3.36
CA GLY A 12 6.98 -7.81 3.67
C GLY A 12 7.73 -6.87 2.72
N SER A 13 8.99 -7.17 2.41
CA SER A 13 9.78 -6.40 1.45
C SER A 13 9.18 -6.46 0.04
N LEU A 14 8.74 -7.65 -0.42
CA LEU A 14 8.08 -7.78 -1.71
C LEU A 14 6.80 -6.95 -1.77
N LEU A 15 5.92 -7.07 -0.77
CA LEU A 15 4.67 -6.31 -0.69
C LEU A 15 4.91 -4.79 -0.66
N PHE A 16 6.01 -4.35 -0.04
CA PHE A 16 6.40 -2.93 -0.03
C PHE A 16 6.86 -2.45 -1.41
N VAL A 17 7.71 -3.22 -2.12
CA VAL A 17 8.21 -2.84 -3.45
C VAL A 17 7.06 -2.67 -4.45
N PHE A 18 6.09 -3.59 -4.42
CA PHE A 18 4.94 -3.57 -5.30
C PHE A 18 3.78 -2.68 -4.81
N SER A 19 3.97 -1.88 -3.75
CA SER A 19 2.89 -1.06 -3.15
C SER A 19 2.49 0.19 -3.95
N GLY A 20 3.18 0.50 -5.06
CA GLY A 20 3.01 1.75 -5.81
C GLY A 20 3.97 2.86 -5.39
N PHE A 21 4.67 2.70 -4.25
CA PHE A 21 5.60 3.73 -3.76
C PHE A 21 6.99 3.64 -4.39
N MET A 22 7.58 2.44 -4.42
CA MET A 22 8.91 2.21 -5.02
C MET A 22 8.82 2.05 -6.54
N ILE A 23 7.80 1.34 -7.00
CA ILE A 23 7.50 1.14 -8.42
C ILE A 23 6.07 1.59 -8.65
N ASP A 24 5.86 2.46 -9.64
CA ASP A 24 4.55 2.96 -10.00
C ASP A 24 3.64 1.80 -10.48
N GLY A 25 2.48 1.65 -9.82
CA GLY A 25 1.48 0.61 -10.13
C GLY A 25 0.90 0.69 -11.54
N ASN A 26 0.88 1.89 -12.15
CA ASN A 26 0.41 2.08 -13.53
C ASN A 26 1.43 1.62 -14.58
N THR A 27 2.71 1.56 -14.22
CA THR A 27 3.79 1.09 -15.11
C THR A 27 4.07 -0.40 -15.01
N LEU A 28 3.52 -1.07 -13.98
CA LEU A 28 3.66 -2.52 -13.83
C LEU A 28 3.05 -3.26 -15.03
N SER A 29 3.78 -4.25 -15.54
CA SER A 29 3.23 -5.15 -16.55
C SER A 29 1.97 -5.85 -16.03
N LYS A 30 1.00 -6.09 -16.91
CA LYS A 30 -0.33 -6.63 -16.56
C LYS A 30 -0.26 -7.92 -15.74
N GLY A 31 0.75 -8.76 -15.99
CA GLY A 31 0.95 -10.02 -15.26
C GLY A 31 1.38 -9.86 -13.80
N TRP A 32 1.91 -8.70 -13.40
CA TRP A 32 2.38 -8.40 -12.05
C TRP A 32 1.47 -7.43 -11.30
N GLN A 33 0.48 -6.82 -11.96
CA GLN A 33 -0.47 -5.89 -11.35
C GLN A 33 -1.26 -6.48 -10.17
N TRP A 34 -1.51 -7.79 -10.15
CA TRP A 34 -2.19 -8.41 -9.00
C TRP A 34 -1.38 -8.29 -7.70
N MET A 35 -0.05 -8.22 -7.77
CA MET A 35 0.80 -8.02 -6.58
C MET A 35 0.64 -6.63 -5.98
N TYR A 36 0.30 -5.64 -6.80
CA TYR A 36 -0.04 -4.31 -6.35
C TYR A 36 -1.37 -4.33 -5.57
N TRP A 37 -2.40 -4.96 -6.13
CA TRP A 37 -3.73 -5.03 -5.50
C TRP A 37 -3.80 -5.94 -4.26
N ILE A 38 -2.96 -6.97 -4.15
CA ILE A 38 -2.93 -7.83 -2.95
C ILE A 38 -2.16 -7.19 -1.79
N SER A 39 -1.33 -6.18 -2.06
CA SER A 39 -0.47 -5.58 -1.04
C SER A 39 -1.27 -4.72 -0.05
N PRO A 40 -1.31 -5.07 1.25
CA PRO A 40 -1.93 -4.20 2.24
C PRO A 40 -1.18 -2.86 2.38
N MET A 41 0.12 -2.84 2.03
CA MET A 41 0.93 -1.62 2.10
C MET A 41 0.52 -0.60 1.05
N HIS A 42 0.02 -1.03 -0.12
CA HIS A 42 -0.51 -0.13 -1.12
C HIS A 42 -1.65 0.72 -0.54
N TYR A 43 -2.68 0.06 0.00
CA TYR A 43 -3.84 0.74 0.58
C TYR A 43 -3.43 1.66 1.75
N MET A 44 -2.55 1.18 2.64
CA MET A 44 -2.06 1.98 3.76
C MET A 44 -1.34 3.26 3.29
N LEU A 45 -0.45 3.15 2.30
CA LEU A 45 0.33 4.29 1.81
C LEU A 45 -0.53 5.29 1.05
N GLU A 46 -1.46 4.82 0.20
CA GLU A 46 -2.39 5.70 -0.50
C GLU A 46 -3.24 6.50 0.50
N ILE A 47 -3.83 5.85 1.51
CA ILE A 47 -4.61 6.55 2.55
C ILE A 47 -3.75 7.61 3.26
N MET A 48 -2.57 7.22 3.75
CA MET A 48 -1.73 8.10 4.56
C MET A 48 -1.25 9.33 3.76
N ILE A 49 -0.77 9.11 2.53
CA ILE A 49 -0.25 10.17 1.68
C ILE A 49 -1.40 11.07 1.22
N MET A 50 -2.49 10.49 0.73
CA MET A 50 -3.63 11.27 0.26
C MET A 50 -4.24 12.10 1.40
N ALA A 51 -4.46 11.51 2.58
CA ALA A 51 -4.98 12.24 3.73
C ALA A 51 -4.06 13.39 4.19
N GLN A 52 -2.74 13.21 4.10
CA GLN A 52 -1.79 14.25 4.50
C GLN A 52 -1.75 15.43 3.52
N PHE A 53 -1.89 15.16 2.22
CA PHE A 53 -1.65 16.16 1.18
C PHE A 53 -2.91 16.69 0.48
N ASP A 54 -4.09 16.12 0.72
CA ASP A 54 -5.36 16.52 0.07
C ASP A 54 -5.62 18.04 0.22
N SER A 55 -5.53 18.52 1.45
CA SER A 55 -5.76 19.94 1.79
C SER A 55 -4.54 20.85 1.58
N GLN A 56 -3.44 20.35 1.02
CA GLN A 56 -2.21 21.14 0.82
C GLN A 56 -2.21 21.77 -0.58
N THR A 57 -2.71 23.00 -0.67
CA THR A 57 -2.82 23.77 -1.93
C THR A 57 -1.73 24.81 -2.12
N LYS A 58 -0.74 24.86 -1.22
CA LYS A 58 0.40 25.78 -1.35
C LYS A 58 1.19 25.46 -2.62
N PHE A 59 1.68 26.50 -3.29
CA PHE A 59 2.50 26.34 -4.48
C PHE A 59 3.95 26.03 -4.11
N VAL A 60 4.52 25.06 -4.80
CA VAL A 60 5.94 24.70 -4.78
C VAL A 60 6.48 24.75 -6.20
N VAL A 61 7.79 24.95 -6.35
CA VAL A 61 8.44 24.90 -7.65
C VAL A 61 8.87 23.47 -7.91
N ASP A 62 8.35 22.86 -8.97
CA ASP A 62 8.82 21.55 -9.43
C ASP A 62 10.24 21.68 -9.99
N THR A 63 11.16 20.83 -9.52
CA THR A 63 12.57 20.87 -9.94
C THR A 63 12.77 20.41 -11.39
N LEU A 64 11.87 19.58 -11.92
CA LEU A 64 11.95 19.04 -13.26
C LEU A 64 11.44 20.03 -14.31
N THR A 65 10.26 20.60 -14.07
CA THR A 65 9.60 21.53 -15.02
C THR A 65 9.90 23.00 -14.75
N LYS A 66 10.45 23.32 -13.57
CA LYS A 66 10.69 24.70 -13.07
C LYS A 66 9.42 25.56 -13.02
N SER A 67 8.23 24.95 -13.06
CA SER A 67 6.95 25.64 -13.00
C SER A 67 6.34 25.59 -11.58
N PRO A 68 5.58 26.61 -11.15
CA PRO A 68 4.79 26.54 -9.92
C PRO A 68 3.68 25.47 -10.02
N VAL A 69 3.60 24.56 -9.06
CA VAL A 69 2.58 23.51 -8.97
C VAL A 69 2.06 23.44 -7.53
N ALA A 70 0.76 23.25 -7.34
CA ALA A 70 0.18 23.02 -6.03
C ALA A 70 0.63 21.66 -5.46
N ILE A 71 0.91 21.58 -4.15
CA ILE A 71 1.42 20.34 -3.52
C ILE A 71 0.52 19.13 -3.79
N ASN A 72 -0.79 19.25 -3.64
CA ASN A 72 -1.73 18.15 -3.92
C ASN A 72 -1.63 17.63 -5.38
N GLN A 73 -1.50 18.52 -6.36
CA GLN A 73 -1.31 18.18 -7.77
C GLN A 73 0.06 17.56 -8.02
N PHE A 74 1.10 18.05 -7.33
CA PHE A 74 2.44 17.48 -7.42
C PHE A 74 2.44 16.03 -6.92
N VAL A 75 1.78 15.73 -5.80
CA VAL A 75 1.72 14.37 -5.24
C VAL A 75 1.03 13.39 -6.20
N VAL A 76 -0.11 13.76 -6.79
CA VAL A 76 -0.80 12.89 -7.76
C VAL A 76 0.05 12.66 -9.02
N LYS A 77 0.73 13.71 -9.50
CA LYS A 77 1.64 13.60 -10.66
C LYS A 77 2.87 12.74 -10.35
N PHE A 78 3.42 12.83 -9.14
CA PHE A 78 4.56 12.04 -8.71
C PHE A 78 4.26 10.54 -8.77
N PHE A 79 3.07 10.12 -8.36
CA PHE A 79 2.62 8.72 -8.45
C PHE A 79 1.94 8.38 -9.78
N ASN A 80 2.08 9.21 -10.83
CA ASN A 80 1.50 8.98 -12.16
C ASN A 80 0.00 8.62 -12.14
N GLY A 81 -0.76 9.20 -11.20
CA GLY A 81 -2.19 8.91 -11.01
C GLY A 81 -2.51 7.53 -10.42
N ALA A 82 -1.53 6.76 -9.98
CA ALA A 82 -1.76 5.49 -9.27
C ALA A 82 -2.43 5.73 -7.91
N PHE A 83 -2.10 6.84 -7.23
CA PHE A 83 -2.73 7.24 -5.98
C PHE A 83 -3.70 8.41 -6.22
N SER A 84 -4.88 8.36 -5.62
CA SER A 84 -5.94 9.36 -5.80
C SER A 84 -6.67 9.68 -4.51
N PHE A 85 -6.95 10.97 -4.29
CA PHE A 85 -7.65 11.47 -3.11
C PHE A 85 -9.06 10.89 -2.93
N SER A 86 -9.76 10.61 -4.04
CA SER A 86 -11.12 10.03 -3.99
C SER A 86 -11.15 8.59 -3.50
N ASN A 87 -10.04 7.86 -3.64
CA ASN A 87 -9.99 6.42 -3.35
C ASN A 87 -9.72 6.14 -1.87
N ALA A 88 -9.21 7.11 -1.12
CA ALA A 88 -8.78 6.93 0.27
C ALA A 88 -9.82 6.22 1.15
N GLY A 89 -11.12 6.52 0.99
CA GLY A 89 -12.19 5.85 1.72
C GLY A 89 -12.38 4.38 1.32
N ARG A 90 -12.32 4.07 0.03
CA ARG A 90 -12.39 2.69 -0.48
C ARG A 90 -11.20 1.87 0.01
N ASP A 91 -10.00 2.45 -0.06
CA ASP A 91 -8.77 1.77 0.30
C ASP A 91 -8.71 1.50 1.80
N LEU A 92 -9.24 2.40 2.63
CA LEU A 92 -9.42 2.16 4.07
C LEU A 92 -10.34 0.96 4.33
N GLY A 93 -11.45 0.87 3.60
CA GLY A 93 -12.36 -0.29 3.67
C GLY A 93 -11.66 -1.59 3.28
N LEU A 94 -10.95 -1.60 2.15
CA LEU A 94 -10.20 -2.77 1.67
C LEU A 94 -9.11 -3.19 2.66
N LEU A 95 -8.37 -2.24 3.23
CA LEU A 95 -7.34 -2.50 4.23
C LEU A 95 -7.93 -3.18 5.47
N TRP A 96 -9.05 -2.66 5.99
CA TRP A 96 -9.77 -3.27 7.12
C TRP A 96 -10.22 -4.70 6.80
N VAL A 97 -10.76 -4.93 5.61
CA VAL A 97 -11.17 -6.28 5.17
C VAL A 97 -9.97 -7.22 5.14
N VAL A 98 -8.83 -6.80 4.56
CA VAL A 98 -7.60 -7.62 4.52
C VAL A 98 -7.11 -7.96 5.92
N VAL A 99 -7.08 -6.98 6.83
CA VAL A 99 -6.69 -7.19 8.24
C VAL A 99 -7.62 -8.21 8.92
N LEU A 100 -8.93 -8.06 8.77
CA LEU A 100 -9.91 -8.99 9.36
C LEU A 100 -9.75 -10.40 8.78
N VAL A 101 -9.58 -10.54 7.47
CA VAL A 101 -9.36 -11.84 6.83
C VAL A 101 -8.09 -12.50 7.37
N VAL A 102 -6.96 -11.77 7.44
CA VAL A 102 -5.71 -12.31 7.99
C VAL A 102 -5.87 -12.71 9.45
N GLN A 103 -6.53 -11.89 10.28
CA GLN A 103 -6.78 -12.23 11.68
C GLN A 103 -7.67 -13.47 11.83
N LEU A 104 -8.74 -13.59 11.04
CA LEU A 104 -9.59 -14.77 11.03
C LEU A 104 -8.82 -16.02 10.60
N LEU A 105 -7.96 -15.91 9.59
CA LEU A 105 -7.09 -17.02 9.17
C LEU A 105 -6.13 -17.44 10.29
N VAL A 106 -5.49 -16.47 10.97
CA VAL A 106 -4.61 -16.75 12.12
C VAL A 106 -5.39 -17.44 13.24
N LEU A 107 -6.60 -16.96 13.57
CA LEU A 107 -7.47 -17.59 14.57
C LEU A 107 -7.87 -19.02 14.17
N ARG A 108 -8.21 -19.25 12.89
CA ARG A 108 -8.52 -20.59 12.37
C ARG A 108 -7.31 -21.52 12.43
N CYS A 109 -6.13 -21.02 12.11
CA CYS A 109 -4.88 -21.76 12.25
C CYS A 109 -4.64 -22.16 13.70
N MET A 110 -4.75 -21.23 14.66
CA MET A 110 -4.58 -21.55 16.09
C MET A 110 -5.66 -22.51 16.61
N ALA A 111 -6.91 -22.41 16.14
CA ALA A 111 -7.98 -23.31 16.54
C ALA A 111 -7.83 -24.75 16.01
N LYS A 112 -7.15 -24.93 14.86
CA LYS A 112 -6.94 -26.25 14.23
C LYS A 112 -5.58 -26.85 14.56
N VAL A 113 -4.55 -26.03 14.73
CA VAL A 113 -3.21 -26.44 15.15
C VAL A 113 -3.25 -26.62 16.66
N ASN A 114 -3.56 -27.84 17.09
CA ASN A 114 -3.59 -28.21 18.50
C ASN A 114 -2.14 -28.24 19.03
N HIS A 115 -1.69 -27.16 19.69
CA HIS A 115 -0.39 -27.09 20.34
C HIS A 115 -0.29 -27.93 21.64
N MET A 116 -1.24 -28.83 21.90
CA MET A 116 -1.38 -29.61 23.15
C MET A 116 -0.98 -31.10 23.05
N THR A 117 -0.10 -31.50 22.14
CA THR A 117 0.65 -32.75 22.30
C THR A 117 2.14 -32.43 22.36
N ARG A 118 2.61 -32.49 23.61
CA ARG A 118 3.98 -32.37 24.10
C ARG A 118 4.97 -33.26 23.35
#